data_AF-V9DSK0-F1
#
_entry.id   AF-V9DSK0-F1
#
_cell.length_a   1.000
_cell.length_b   1.000
_cell.length_c   1.000
_cell.angle_alpha   90.00
_cell.angle_beta   90.00
_cell.angle_gamma   90.00
#
_symmetry.space_group_name_H-M   'P 1'
#
loop_
_entity.id
_entity.type
_entity.pdbx_description
1 polymer ?
#
loop_
_entity_poly.entity_id
_entity_poly.type
_entity_poly.pdbx_seq_one_letter_code
_entity_poly.pdbx_strand_id
1 'polypeptide(L)'
;MSEEMCRSQLDLARKMEAFEAQIPWEAAYNNLSPPFDEVKHPTLALKFRKFWLKHTHAVWEREFWAPMSRKLNLAEFNKRSNRQLAAKNAFESLIICAYEELGAEFFVKLDSQKPRHPGWWYRGPVVALFALQQMKGEDAMWEYVMNQALKRFPVCNLPLPLSASNSGAMRIRHKRESVSMWIANHQQAAGILEEMAAIKAQEEAGTVEASGELESSGTDSVAV
;
A
#
# COMPACT_ATOMS: atom_id res chain seq x y z
N MET A 1 2.69 -17.41 24.65
CA MET A 1 3.38 -16.10 24.74
C MET A 1 4.03 -16.11 26.09
N SER A 2 5.32 -15.81 26.19
CA SER A 2 5.99 -15.66 27.48
C SER A 2 5.52 -14.37 28.16
N GLU A 3 5.68 -14.28 29.48
CA GLU A 3 5.37 -13.05 30.23
C GLU A 3 6.17 -11.85 29.73
N GLU A 4 7.44 -12.06 29.36
CA GLU A 4 8.32 -11.06 28.78
C GLU A 4 7.75 -10.49 27.46
N MET A 5 7.26 -11.36 26.57
CA MET A 5 6.59 -10.93 25.33
C MET A 5 5.31 -10.14 25.61
N CYS A 6 4.54 -10.54 26.63
CA CYS A 6 3.34 -9.81 27.03
C CYS A 6 3.68 -8.41 27.56
N ARG A 7 4.70 -8.30 28.42
CA ARG A 7 5.17 -7.00 28.96
C ARG A 7 5.65 -6.07 27.85
N SER A 8 6.44 -6.57 26.92
CA SER A 8 6.95 -5.75 25.82
C SER A 8 5.84 -5.30 24.86
N GLN A 9 4.84 -6.14 24.58
CA GLN A 9 3.67 -5.72 23.79
C GLN A 9 2.81 -4.65 24.48
N LEU A 10 2.66 -4.72 25.80
CA LEU A 10 1.95 -3.69 26.57
C LEU A 10 2.72 -2.36 26.62
N ASP A 11 4.05 -2.43 26.70
CA ASP A 11 4.91 -1.24 26.61
C ASP A 11 4.84 -0.61 25.21
N LEU A 12 4.87 -1.43 24.15
CA LEU A 12 4.64 -1.02 22.77
C LEU A 12 3.30 -0.33 22.57
N ALA A 13 2.21 -0.92 23.08
CA ALA A 13 0.89 -0.31 23.04
C ALA A 13 0.87 1.08 23.69
N ARG A 14 1.36 1.18 24.93
CA ARG A 14 1.35 2.42 25.71
C ARG A 14 2.19 3.53 25.07
N LYS A 15 3.37 3.20 24.54
CA LYS A 15 4.23 4.18 23.85
C LYS A 15 3.61 4.60 22.50
N MET A 16 2.91 3.71 21.80
CA MET A 16 2.16 4.07 20.58
C MET A 16 1.00 5.01 20.85
N GLU A 17 0.31 4.91 22.00
CA GLU A 17 -0.75 5.86 22.38
C GLU A 17 -0.25 7.31 22.43
N ALA A 18 0.97 7.53 22.94
CA ALA A 18 1.59 8.86 22.97
C ALA A 18 1.92 9.40 21.56
N PHE A 19 2.17 8.51 20.59
CA PHE A 19 2.32 8.89 19.19
C PHE A 19 0.98 9.19 18.53
N GLU A 20 -0.03 8.35 18.74
CA GLU A 20 -1.38 8.54 18.21
C GLU A 20 -2.00 9.86 18.70
N ALA A 21 -1.72 10.25 19.94
CA ALA A 21 -2.16 11.54 20.50
C ALA A 21 -1.60 12.77 19.76
N GLN A 22 -0.49 12.63 19.02
CA GLN A 22 0.09 13.69 18.19
C GLN A 22 -0.53 13.78 16.80
N ILE A 23 -1.51 12.93 16.48
CA ILE A 23 -2.24 12.92 15.21
C ILE A 23 -1.29 12.84 13.99
N PRO A 24 -0.33 11.88 13.97
CA PRO A 24 0.72 11.81 12.95
C PRO A 24 0.17 11.59 11.54
N TRP A 25 -1.04 11.03 11.41
CA TRP A 25 -1.70 10.83 10.14
C TRP A 25 -2.11 12.13 9.45
N GLU A 26 -2.41 13.20 10.19
CA GLU A 26 -2.66 14.51 9.58
C GLU A 26 -1.38 15.02 8.95
N ALA A 27 -0.25 15.02 9.67
CA ALA A 27 1.03 15.40 9.11
C ALA A 27 1.43 14.54 7.89
N ALA A 28 1.22 13.22 7.97
CA ALA A 28 1.58 12.30 6.90
C ALA A 28 0.68 12.42 5.66
N TYR A 29 -0.62 12.69 5.81
CA TYR A 29 -1.61 12.57 4.73
C TYR A 29 -2.42 13.86 4.47
N ASN A 30 -1.97 15.03 4.95
CA ASN A 30 -2.59 16.30 4.59
C ASN A 30 -2.39 16.62 3.10
N ASN A 31 -3.37 17.29 2.49
CA ASN A 31 -3.32 17.87 1.14
C ASN A 31 -2.87 16.90 0.02
N LEU A 32 -3.46 15.71 -0.03
CA LEU A 32 -3.17 14.73 -1.07
C LEU A 32 -3.89 15.09 -2.38
N SER A 33 -3.11 15.26 -3.45
CA SER A 33 -3.65 15.28 -4.80
C SER A 33 -4.04 13.87 -5.25
N PRO A 34 -5.10 13.72 -6.05
CA PRO A 34 -5.39 12.47 -6.74
C PRO A 34 -4.43 12.28 -7.93
N PRO A 35 -4.21 11.02 -8.38
CA PRO A 35 -3.42 10.69 -9.57
C PRO A 35 -4.16 10.94 -10.90
N PHE A 36 -5.20 11.78 -10.91
CA PHE A 36 -6.04 12.06 -12.08
C PHE A 36 -6.45 13.53 -12.10
N ASP A 37 -6.96 13.99 -13.24
CA ASP A 37 -7.37 15.38 -13.45
C ASP A 37 -8.68 15.68 -12.69
N GLU A 38 -8.57 16.49 -11.63
CA GLU A 38 -9.72 16.85 -10.78
C GLU A 38 -10.79 17.67 -11.51
N VAL A 39 -10.41 18.46 -12.51
CA VAL A 39 -11.33 19.32 -13.26
C VAL A 39 -12.18 18.47 -14.20
N LYS A 40 -11.57 17.46 -14.81
CA LYS A 40 -12.27 16.50 -15.68
C LYS A 40 -13.10 15.49 -14.90
N HIS A 41 -12.66 15.13 -13.69
CA HIS A 41 -13.26 14.07 -12.87
C HIS A 41 -13.69 14.57 -11.48
N PRO A 42 -14.58 15.58 -11.39
CA PRO A 42 -14.88 16.26 -10.12
C PRO A 42 -15.58 15.34 -9.10
N THR A 43 -16.42 14.41 -9.57
CA THR A 43 -17.13 13.44 -8.71
C THR A 43 -16.15 12.45 -8.08
N LEU A 44 -15.21 11.91 -8.88
CA LEU A 44 -14.15 11.02 -8.39
C LEU A 44 -13.21 11.76 -7.42
N ALA A 45 -12.83 12.99 -7.73
CA ALA A 45 -12.02 13.84 -6.86
C ALA A 45 -12.70 14.07 -5.49
N LEU A 46 -14.02 14.29 -5.48
CA LEU A 46 -14.79 14.41 -4.24
C LEU A 46 -14.79 13.11 -3.43
N LYS A 47 -14.99 11.95 -4.06
CA LYS A 47 -14.93 10.63 -3.40
C LYS A 47 -13.53 10.38 -2.82
N PHE A 48 -12.48 10.69 -3.58
CA PHE A 48 -11.09 10.57 -3.15
C PHE A 48 -10.78 11.45 -1.93
N ARG A 49 -11.18 12.72 -1.95
CA ARG A 49 -11.01 13.63 -0.79
C ARG A 49 -11.77 13.15 0.44
N LYS A 50 -13.01 12.70 0.27
CA LYS A 50 -13.83 12.15 1.37
C LYS A 50 -13.20 10.90 1.98
N PHE A 51 -12.62 10.03 1.14
CA PHE A 51 -11.89 8.86 1.61
C PHE A 51 -10.75 9.27 2.55
N TRP A 52 -9.87 10.16 2.10
CA TRP A 52 -8.73 10.59 2.90
C TRP A 52 -9.16 11.30 4.18
N LEU A 53 -10.08 12.26 4.09
CA LEU A 53 -10.61 12.97 5.26
C LEU A 53 -11.14 12.02 6.35
N LYS A 54 -11.81 10.93 5.97
CA LYS A 54 -12.44 9.99 6.90
C LYS A 54 -11.50 8.89 7.38
N HIS A 55 -10.54 8.48 6.56
CA HIS A 55 -9.79 7.23 6.77
C HIS A 55 -8.28 7.42 6.97
N THR A 56 -7.74 8.65 6.96
CA THR A 56 -6.31 8.96 7.22
C THR A 56 -5.75 8.21 8.44
N HIS A 57 -6.46 8.22 9.56
CA HIS A 57 -6.04 7.52 10.77
C HIS A 57 -5.91 6.01 10.54
N ALA A 58 -6.93 5.35 9.98
CA ALA A 58 -6.90 3.92 9.72
C ALA A 58 -5.83 3.53 8.69
N VAL A 59 -5.59 4.39 7.69
CA VAL A 59 -4.54 4.27 6.69
C VAL A 59 -3.16 4.29 7.36
N TRP A 60 -2.93 5.25 8.26
CA TRP A 60 -1.70 5.35 9.04
C TRP A 60 -1.51 4.13 9.96
N GLU A 61 -2.54 3.76 10.73
CA GLU A 61 -2.51 2.61 11.65
C GLU A 61 -2.13 1.32 10.93
N ARG A 62 -2.57 1.18 9.68
CA ARG A 62 -2.27 0.01 8.85
C ARG A 62 -0.77 -0.18 8.64
N GLU A 63 -0.01 0.91 8.50
CA GLU A 63 1.45 0.83 8.32
C GLU A 63 2.15 0.33 9.59
N PHE A 64 1.49 0.44 10.75
CA PHE A 64 1.97 0.01 12.07
C PHE A 64 1.09 -1.11 12.65
N TRP A 65 0.63 -2.06 11.84
CA TRP A 65 -0.53 -2.95 12.08
C TRP A 65 -0.69 -3.58 13.48
N ALA A 66 0.37 -4.12 14.08
CA ALA A 66 0.25 -4.94 15.30
C ALA A 66 1.21 -4.50 16.42
N PRO A 67 0.96 -3.36 17.08
CA PRO A 67 1.62 -3.05 18.34
C PRO A 67 1.03 -3.91 19.48
N MET A 68 -0.21 -4.39 19.33
CA MET A 68 -0.94 -5.18 20.32
C MET A 68 -1.41 -6.53 19.80
N SER A 69 -1.25 -7.58 20.61
CA SER A 69 -1.84 -8.89 20.36
C SER A 69 -3.32 -8.92 20.71
N ARG A 70 -4.13 -9.58 19.86
CA ARG A 70 -5.54 -9.90 20.12
C ARG A 70 -5.76 -10.58 21.48
N LYS A 71 -4.76 -11.35 21.95
CA LYS A 71 -4.83 -12.06 23.23
C LYS A 71 -4.69 -11.13 24.44
N LEU A 72 -4.03 -9.99 24.29
CA LEU A 72 -3.81 -9.03 25.37
C LEU A 72 -4.90 -7.98 25.46
N ASN A 73 -5.38 -7.48 24.32
CA ASN A 73 -6.43 -6.48 24.28
C ASN A 73 -7.36 -6.73 23.08
N LEU A 74 -8.33 -7.62 23.27
CA LEU A 74 -9.28 -8.00 22.24
C LEU A 74 -10.11 -6.81 21.75
N ALA A 75 -10.52 -5.93 22.67
CA ALA A 75 -11.37 -4.79 22.35
C ALA A 75 -10.66 -3.81 21.42
N GLU A 76 -9.43 -3.39 21.76
CA GLU A 76 -8.70 -2.44 20.92
C GLU A 76 -8.23 -3.08 19.61
N PHE A 77 -7.80 -4.34 19.65
CA PHE A 77 -7.49 -5.10 18.43
C PHE A 77 -8.68 -5.11 17.45
N ASN A 78 -9.89 -5.37 17.95
CA ASN A 78 -11.10 -5.40 17.13
C ASN A 78 -11.46 -3.99 16.61
N LYS A 79 -11.36 -2.95 17.44
CA LYS A 79 -11.62 -1.56 17.02
C LYS A 79 -10.71 -1.15 15.87
N ARG A 80 -9.40 -1.36 16.01
CA ARG A 80 -8.40 -1.08 14.96
C ARG A 80 -8.65 -1.88 13.69
N SER A 81 -8.86 -3.19 13.83
CA SER A 81 -9.18 -4.08 12.71
C SER A 81 -10.44 -3.62 11.96
N ASN A 82 -11.47 -3.18 12.68
CA ASN A 82 -12.71 -2.67 12.08
C ASN A 82 -12.49 -1.32 11.36
N ARG A 83 -11.71 -0.40 11.92
CA ARG A 83 -11.33 0.86 11.24
C ARG A 83 -10.61 0.58 9.93
N GLN A 84 -9.64 -0.34 9.95
CA GLN A 84 -8.86 -0.70 8.76
C GLN A 84 -9.68 -1.46 7.72
N LEU A 85 -10.60 -2.32 8.16
CA LEU A 85 -11.55 -2.98 7.26
C LEU A 85 -12.49 -1.96 6.59
N ALA A 86 -13.01 -1.00 7.35
CA ALA A 86 -13.85 0.06 6.82
C ALA A 86 -13.10 0.93 5.80
N ALA A 87 -11.86 1.33 6.11
CA ALA A 87 -11.01 2.06 5.18
C ALA A 87 -10.73 1.22 3.92
N LYS A 88 -10.39 -0.06 4.06
CA LYS A 88 -10.18 -0.97 2.93
C LYS A 88 -11.40 -1.00 2.01
N ASN A 89 -12.59 -1.25 2.54
CA ASN A 89 -13.80 -1.36 1.73
C ASN A 89 -14.14 -0.03 1.03
N ALA A 90 -13.92 1.10 1.72
CA ALA A 90 -14.11 2.42 1.13
C ALA A 90 -13.12 2.70 -0.01
N PHE A 91 -11.87 2.27 0.13
CA PHE A 91 -10.87 2.42 -0.93
C PHE A 91 -11.12 1.45 -2.09
N GLU A 92 -11.52 0.21 -1.84
CA GLU A 92 -11.96 -0.72 -2.90
C GLU A 92 -13.10 -0.12 -3.72
N SER A 93 -14.08 0.52 -3.07
CA SER A 93 -15.16 1.24 -3.77
C SER A 93 -14.63 2.41 -4.62
N LEU A 94 -13.63 3.14 -4.12
CA LEU A 94 -12.96 4.21 -4.87
C LEU A 94 -12.19 3.69 -6.08
N ILE A 95 -11.55 2.52 -5.97
CA ILE A 95 -10.88 1.85 -7.10
C ILE A 95 -11.89 1.52 -8.19
N ILE A 96 -13.04 0.94 -7.83
CA ILE A 96 -14.10 0.63 -8.81
C ILE A 96 -14.59 1.90 -9.52
N CYS A 97 -14.85 2.98 -8.78
CA CYS A 97 -15.24 4.24 -9.41
C CYS A 97 -14.14 4.82 -10.32
N ALA A 98 -12.87 4.67 -9.94
CA ALA A 98 -11.76 5.12 -10.79
C ALA A 98 -11.66 4.28 -12.07
N TYR A 99 -11.91 2.97 -11.98
CA TYR A 99 -11.98 2.09 -13.14
C TYR A 99 -13.14 2.44 -14.08
N GLU A 100 -14.35 2.60 -13.54
CA GLU A 100 -15.54 2.96 -14.32
C GLU A 100 -15.36 4.28 -15.10
N GLU A 101 -14.57 5.21 -14.58
CA GLU A 101 -14.39 6.54 -15.15
C GLU A 101 -13.10 6.69 -15.99
N LEU A 102 -12.03 5.98 -15.65
CA LEU A 102 -10.68 6.16 -16.24
C LEU A 102 -10.14 4.91 -16.94
N GLY A 103 -10.83 3.77 -16.86
CA GLY A 103 -10.42 2.51 -17.48
C GLY A 103 -9.25 1.80 -16.78
N ALA A 104 -8.86 0.66 -17.34
CA ALA A 104 -7.72 -0.13 -16.86
C ALA A 104 -6.38 0.56 -17.13
N GLU A 105 -6.29 1.38 -18.19
CA GLU A 105 -5.10 2.15 -18.58
C GLU A 105 -4.60 3.06 -17.46
N PHE A 106 -5.53 3.65 -16.70
CA PHE A 106 -5.19 4.45 -15.54
C PHE A 106 -4.37 3.67 -14.50
N PHE A 107 -4.75 2.43 -14.21
CA PHE A 107 -4.04 1.58 -13.24
C PHE A 107 -2.72 1.06 -13.79
N VAL A 108 -2.65 0.77 -15.09
CA VAL A 108 -1.38 0.38 -15.74
C VAL A 108 -0.38 1.54 -15.64
N LYS A 109 -0.80 2.75 -15.97
CA LYS A 109 0.01 3.97 -15.83
C LYS A 109 0.42 4.23 -14.37
N LEU A 110 -0.48 3.99 -13.43
CA LEU A 110 -0.21 4.18 -12.01
C LEU A 110 0.77 3.12 -11.46
N ASP A 111 0.71 1.89 -11.96
CA ASP A 111 1.65 0.80 -11.66
C ASP A 111 3.05 1.08 -12.21
N SER A 112 3.15 1.68 -13.40
CA SER A 112 4.43 1.99 -14.06
C SER A 112 5.11 3.26 -13.53
N GLN A 113 4.35 4.15 -12.87
CA GLN A 113 4.86 5.42 -12.36
C GLN A 113 6.00 5.26 -11.34
N LYS A 114 7.16 5.88 -11.64
CA LYS A 114 8.31 6.00 -10.74
C LYS A 114 8.70 7.48 -10.59
N PRO A 115 8.65 8.07 -9.38
CA PRO A 115 8.18 7.49 -8.12
C PRO A 115 6.66 7.28 -8.10
N ARG A 116 6.19 6.30 -7.32
CA ARG A 116 4.75 6.02 -7.17
C ARG A 116 3.97 7.23 -6.66
N HIS A 117 2.73 7.41 -7.15
CA HIS A 117 1.90 8.54 -6.75
C HIS A 117 1.71 8.63 -5.23
N PRO A 118 1.94 9.80 -4.61
CA PRO A 118 1.89 9.94 -3.15
C PRO A 118 0.46 9.92 -2.59
N GLY A 119 -0.56 10.23 -3.40
CA GLY A 119 -1.97 10.19 -3.00
C GLY A 119 -2.65 8.82 -3.11
N TRP A 120 -2.00 7.81 -3.69
CA TRP A 120 -2.60 6.48 -3.80
C TRP A 120 -2.20 5.63 -2.59
N TRP A 121 -3.19 5.17 -1.82
CA TRP A 121 -2.95 4.57 -0.50
C TRP A 121 -2.07 3.32 -0.58
N TYR A 122 -2.48 2.35 -1.38
CA TYR A 122 -1.93 1.03 -1.28
C TYR A 122 -0.56 0.90 -1.96
N ARG A 123 0.46 0.58 -1.16
CA ARG A 123 1.85 0.41 -1.65
C ARG A 123 2.48 -0.94 -1.40
N GLY A 124 1.95 -1.73 -0.47
CA GLY A 124 2.61 -2.97 -0.10
C GLY A 124 2.02 -3.67 1.12
N PRO A 125 2.61 -4.81 1.51
CA PRO A 125 2.31 -5.47 2.77
C PRO A 125 2.59 -4.52 3.95
N VAL A 126 1.90 -4.75 5.07
CA VAL A 126 2.07 -3.94 6.28
C VAL A 126 3.32 -4.34 7.04
N VAL A 127 3.90 -3.40 7.80
CA VAL A 127 4.94 -3.72 8.77
C VAL A 127 4.29 -4.14 10.08
N ALA A 128 4.42 -5.42 10.41
CA ALA A 128 4.01 -5.91 11.73
C ALA A 128 5.10 -5.53 12.74
N LEU A 129 4.86 -4.48 13.55
CA LEU A 129 5.82 -3.98 14.55
C LEU A 129 6.33 -5.09 15.48
N PHE A 130 5.44 -5.98 15.90
CA PHE A 130 5.84 -7.14 16.69
C PHE A 130 6.81 -8.09 15.96
N ALA A 131 6.60 -8.33 14.67
CA ALA A 131 7.53 -9.12 13.87
C ALA A 131 8.89 -8.42 13.72
N LEU A 132 8.86 -7.09 13.52
CA LEU A 132 10.07 -6.27 13.44
C LEU A 132 10.87 -6.35 14.74
N GLN A 133 10.20 -6.24 15.89
CA GLN A 133 10.80 -6.38 17.20
C GLN A 133 11.42 -7.77 17.39
N GLN A 134 10.72 -8.84 17.03
CA GLN A 134 11.26 -10.21 17.13
C GLN A 134 12.50 -10.41 16.27
N MET A 135 12.58 -9.75 15.12
CA MET A 135 13.68 -9.92 14.17
C MET A 135 14.88 -9.01 14.46
N LYS A 136 14.66 -7.80 14.98
CA LYS A 136 15.69 -6.75 15.10
C LYS A 136 15.87 -6.20 16.51
N GLY A 137 15.06 -6.62 17.47
CA GLY A 137 15.04 -6.10 18.82
C GLY A 137 14.10 -4.90 18.99
N GLU A 138 13.89 -4.53 20.25
CA GLU A 138 13.00 -3.44 20.64
C GLU A 138 13.51 -2.06 20.17
N ASP A 139 14.80 -1.78 20.33
CA ASP A 139 15.39 -0.49 19.95
C ASP A 139 15.22 -0.17 18.46
N ALA A 140 15.50 -1.14 17.59
CA ALA A 140 15.35 -0.98 16.14
C ALA A 140 13.88 -0.78 15.72
N MET A 141 12.95 -1.43 16.42
CA MET A 141 11.51 -1.24 16.19
C MET A 141 11.08 0.16 16.62
N TRP A 142 11.57 0.65 17.76
CA TRP A 142 11.29 2.01 18.20
C TRP A 142 11.91 3.07 17.29
N GLU A 143 13.16 2.87 16.86
CA GLU A 143 13.79 3.74 15.89
C GLU A 143 12.97 3.82 14.60
N TYR A 144 12.42 2.68 14.14
CA TYR A 144 11.47 2.66 13.02
C TYR A 144 10.23 3.50 13.31
N VAL A 145 9.55 3.32 14.45
CA VAL A 145 8.37 4.11 14.80
C VAL A 145 8.70 5.60 14.88
N MET A 146 9.73 5.99 15.62
CA MET A 146 10.14 7.38 15.82
C MET A 146 10.46 8.08 14.49
N ASN A 147 11.20 7.42 13.61
CA ASN A 147 11.68 8.02 12.36
C ASN A 147 10.65 7.94 11.23
N GLN A 148 9.73 6.97 11.29
CA GLN A 148 8.83 6.66 10.18
C GLN A 148 7.35 7.01 10.47
N ALA A 149 6.95 7.28 11.71
CA ALA A 149 5.55 7.60 12.05
C ALA A 149 5.00 8.82 11.29
N LEU A 150 5.85 9.80 11.00
CA LEU A 150 5.47 11.00 10.23
C LEU A 150 5.68 10.81 8.71
N LYS A 151 6.21 9.66 8.29
CA LYS A 151 6.43 9.35 6.88
C LYS A 151 5.18 8.69 6.33
N ARG A 152 4.81 9.11 5.11
CA ARG A 152 3.62 8.60 4.41
C ARG A 152 3.69 7.12 4.07
N PHE A 153 4.91 6.63 3.79
CA PHE A 153 5.18 5.26 3.39
C PHE A 153 6.41 4.78 4.14
N PRO A 154 6.23 4.23 5.35
CA PRO A 154 7.34 3.94 6.24
C PRO A 154 8.13 2.72 5.74
N VAL A 155 9.45 2.83 5.68
CA VAL A 155 10.33 1.79 5.15
C VAL A 155 11.12 1.15 6.28
N CYS A 156 10.98 -0.17 6.46
CA CYS A 156 11.68 -0.92 7.50
C CYS A 156 12.99 -1.58 7.04
N ASN A 157 13.40 -1.37 5.78
CA ASN A 157 14.61 -1.94 5.16
C ASN A 157 14.70 -3.47 5.23
N LEU A 158 13.55 -4.15 5.32
CA LEU A 158 13.43 -5.60 5.32
C LEU A 158 12.45 -6.04 4.23
N PRO A 159 12.65 -7.24 3.65
CA PRO A 159 11.71 -7.80 2.70
C PRO A 159 10.35 -8.03 3.39
N LEU A 160 9.30 -7.47 2.81
CA LEU A 160 7.92 -7.60 3.30
C LEU A 160 7.18 -8.72 2.54
N PRO A 161 6.27 -9.47 3.20
CA PRO A 161 5.85 -9.36 4.61
C PRO A 161 6.92 -9.91 5.57
N LEU A 162 7.02 -9.30 6.76
CA LEU A 162 7.89 -9.83 7.83
C LEU A 162 7.38 -11.21 8.29
N SER A 163 8.27 -12.20 8.34
CA SER A 163 7.94 -13.55 8.81
C SER A 163 8.01 -13.63 10.34
N ALA A 164 6.86 -13.66 11.00
CA ALA A 164 6.73 -14.01 12.42
C ALA A 164 5.97 -15.34 12.61
N SER A 165 6.01 -15.93 13.80
CA SER A 165 5.37 -17.22 14.13
C SER A 165 3.84 -17.24 13.93
N ASN A 166 3.22 -16.07 13.75
CA ASN A 166 1.80 -15.83 13.46
C ASN A 166 1.55 -15.28 12.03
N SER A 167 2.54 -15.32 11.14
CA SER A 167 2.50 -14.76 9.78
C SER A 167 1.76 -15.61 8.73
N GLY A 168 1.26 -16.80 9.10
CA GLY A 168 0.56 -17.70 8.18
C GLY A 168 -0.60 -17.05 7.43
N ALA A 169 -1.34 -16.15 8.10
CA ALA A 169 -2.44 -15.40 7.47
C ALA A 169 -1.97 -14.27 6.53
N MET A 170 -0.74 -13.75 6.71
CA MET A 170 -0.16 -12.72 5.83
C MET A 170 0.51 -13.35 4.59
N ARG A 171 1.16 -14.51 4.72
CA ARG A 171 1.88 -15.15 3.59
C ARG A 171 0.99 -15.56 2.42
N ILE A 172 -0.23 -16.04 2.68
CA ILE A 172 -1.07 -16.69 1.65
C ILE A 172 -1.72 -15.70 0.67
N ARG A 173 -1.79 -14.40 1.00
CA ARG A 173 -2.58 -13.40 0.24
C ARG A 173 -1.76 -12.38 -0.57
N HIS A 174 -0.50 -12.68 -0.91
CA HIS A 174 0.43 -11.65 -1.44
C HIS A 174 1.02 -11.93 -2.82
N LYS A 175 0.61 -12.98 -3.54
CA LYS A 175 0.87 -13.03 -4.99
C LYS A 175 -0.04 -11.97 -5.63
N ARG A 176 0.54 -10.90 -6.19
CA ARG A 176 -0.18 -9.72 -6.68
C ARG A 176 0.10 -9.50 -8.15
N GLU A 177 -0.95 -9.23 -8.91
CA GLU A 177 -0.91 -8.88 -10.33
C GLU A 177 -0.83 -7.34 -10.53
N SER A 178 -1.28 -6.55 -9.54
CA SER A 178 -1.17 -5.09 -9.54
C SER A 178 -0.80 -4.51 -8.16
N VAL A 179 -0.08 -3.38 -8.16
CA VAL A 179 0.27 -2.63 -6.95
C VAL A 179 -0.70 -1.48 -6.68
N SER A 180 -1.38 -0.97 -7.70
CA SER A 180 -2.39 0.09 -7.62
C SER A 180 -3.82 -0.45 -7.46
N MET A 181 -4.11 -1.64 -7.97
CA MET A 181 -5.43 -2.27 -7.83
C MET A 181 -5.40 -3.33 -6.73
N TRP A 182 -5.79 -2.95 -5.51
CA TRP A 182 -5.82 -3.86 -4.38
C TRP A 182 -7.25 -4.15 -3.92
N ILE A 183 -7.94 -4.93 -4.74
CA ILE A 183 -9.30 -5.41 -4.48
C ILE A 183 -9.26 -6.92 -4.23
N ALA A 184 -9.80 -7.37 -3.09
CA ALA A 184 -9.84 -8.81 -2.79
C ALA A 184 -11.22 -9.45 -3.00
N ASN A 185 -12.30 -8.68 -2.88
CA ASN A 185 -13.65 -9.23 -2.70
C ASN A 185 -14.70 -8.66 -3.68
N HIS A 186 -14.29 -7.98 -4.75
CA HIS A 186 -15.22 -7.45 -5.74
C HIS A 186 -15.34 -8.38 -6.95
N GLN A 187 -16.56 -8.58 -7.44
CA GLN A 187 -16.83 -9.48 -8.58
C GLN A 187 -16.11 -9.04 -9.86
N GLN A 188 -15.94 -7.74 -10.06
CA GLN A 188 -15.24 -7.19 -11.24
C GLN A 188 -13.71 -7.30 -11.17
N ALA A 189 -13.14 -7.62 -10.00
CA ALA A 189 -11.69 -7.54 -9.81
C ALA A 189 -10.89 -8.41 -10.80
N ALA A 190 -11.36 -9.63 -11.09
CA ALA A 190 -10.71 -10.51 -12.05
C ALA A 190 -10.70 -9.92 -13.47
N GLY A 191 -11.84 -9.39 -13.94
CA GLY A 191 -11.93 -8.79 -15.27
C GLY A 191 -11.05 -7.54 -15.43
N ILE A 192 -10.98 -6.69 -14.39
CA ILE A 192 -10.09 -5.52 -14.43
C ILE A 192 -8.62 -5.97 -14.48
N LEU A 193 -8.24 -7.02 -13.75
CA LEU A 193 -6.87 -7.54 -13.75
C LEU A 193 -6.48 -8.16 -15.11
N GLU A 194 -7.41 -8.87 -15.74
CA GLU A 194 -7.24 -9.42 -17.09
C GLU A 194 -7.04 -8.30 -18.13
N GLU A 195 -7.84 -7.24 -18.07
CA GLU A 195 -7.71 -6.08 -18.96
C GLU A 195 -6.37 -5.36 -18.75
N MET A 196 -5.97 -5.13 -17.50
CA MET A 196 -4.66 -4.58 -17.18
C MET A 196 -3.51 -5.44 -17.71
N ALA A 197 -3.62 -6.77 -17.61
CA ALA A 197 -2.61 -7.69 -18.11
C ALA A 197 -2.50 -7.64 -19.64
N ALA A 198 -3.64 -7.54 -20.34
CA ALA A 198 -3.67 -7.38 -21.79
C ALA A 198 -2.99 -6.08 -22.24
N ILE A 199 -3.29 -4.95 -21.59
CA ILE A 199 -2.65 -3.66 -21.88
C ILE A 199 -1.14 -3.72 -21.63
N LYS A 200 -0.71 -4.26 -20.49
CA LYS A 200 0.73 -4.41 -20.18
C LYS A 200 1.44 -5.28 -21.22
N ALA A 201 0.83 -6.38 -21.66
CA ALA A 201 1.40 -7.24 -22.68
C ALA A 201 1.54 -6.52 -24.04
N GLN A 202 0.58 -5.67 -24.40
CA GLN A 202 0.66 -4.83 -25.61
C GLN A 202 1.77 -3.77 -25.50
N GLU A 203 1.90 -3.10 -24.36
CA GLU A 203 2.99 -2.13 -24.10
C GLU A 203 4.36 -2.80 -24.19
N GLU A 204 4.51 -4.01 -23.64
CA GLU A 204 5.74 -4.80 -23.72
C GLU A 204 6.05 -5.23 -25.16
N ALA A 205 5.07 -5.72 -25.91
CA ALA A 205 5.25 -6.13 -27.31
C ALA A 205 5.63 -4.95 -28.22
N GLY A 206 4.95 -3.80 -28.09
CA GLY A 206 5.27 -2.61 -28.86
C GLY A 206 6.64 -1.99 -28.53
N THR A 207 7.12 -2.16 -27.29
CA THR A 207 8.47 -1.73 -26.90
C THR A 207 9.55 -2.62 -27.53
N VAL A 208 9.30 -3.92 -27.67
CA VAL A 208 10.22 -4.87 -28.32
C VAL A 208 10.33 -4.60 -29.82
N GLU A 209 9.21 -4.34 -30.50
CA GLU A 209 9.21 -4.00 -31.94
C GLU A 209 9.94 -2.69 -32.23
N ALA A 210 9.72 -1.63 -31.43
CA ALA A 210 10.42 -0.36 -31.59
C ALA A 210 11.94 -0.45 -31.32
N SER A 211 12.38 -1.40 -30.48
CA SER A 211 13.80 -1.65 -30.25
C SER A 211 14.47 -2.50 -31.34
N GLY A 212 13.71 -3.34 -32.05
CA GLY A 212 14.20 -4.16 -33.16
C GLY A 212 14.38 -3.39 -34.47
N GLU A 213 13.60 -2.32 -34.69
CA GLU A 213 13.72 -1.47 -35.88
C GLU A 213 14.96 -0.56 -35.85
N LEU A 214 15.50 -0.25 -34.68
CA LEU A 214 16.70 0.58 -34.52
C LEU A 214 18.03 -0.15 -34.81
N GLU A 215 18.04 -1.49 -34.82
CA GLU A 215 19.25 -2.28 -35.12
C GLU A 215 19.35 -2.70 -36.60
N SER A 216 18.34 -2.44 -37.43
CA SER A 216 18.27 -2.93 -38.82
C SER A 216 18.62 -1.88 -39.91
N SER A 217 19.20 -0.73 -39.58
CA SER A 217 19.56 0.31 -40.57
C SER A 217 21.07 0.50 -40.77
N GLY A 218 21.86 -0.56 -40.67
CA GLY A 218 23.31 -0.55 -40.91
C GLY A 218 23.74 -1.46 -42.05
N THR A 219 23.25 -1.23 -43.27
CA THR A 219 23.77 -1.92 -44.47
C THR A 219 24.93 -1.14 -45.09
N ASP A 220 26.07 -1.83 -45.18
CA ASP A 220 27.02 -1.89 -46.28
C ASP A 220 27.41 -0.60 -47.02
N SER A 221 28.70 -0.30 -46.95
CA SER A 221 29.44 0.26 -48.09
C SER A 221 30.87 -0.27 -48.09
N VAL A 222 31.10 -1.25 -48.95
CA VAL A 222 32.41 -1.75 -49.39
C VAL A 222 32.82 -1.01 -50.68
N ALA A 223 34.14 -0.84 -50.84
CA ALA A 223 34.90 -0.37 -52.01
C ALA A 223 34.91 1.16 -52.22
N VAL A 224 36.06 1.82 -52.34
CA VAL A 224 37.24 1.49 -53.17
C VAL A 224 38.56 1.64 -52.40
#